data_AF-A0A510J0E2-F1
#
_entry.id   AF-A0A510J0E2-F1
#
_cell.length_a   1.000
_cell.length_b   1.000
_cell.length_c   1.000
_cell.angle_alpha   90.00
_cell.angle_beta   90.00
_cell.angle_gamma   90.00
#
_symmetry.space_group_name_H-M   'P 1'
#
loop_
_entity.id
_entity.type
_entity.pdbx_description
1 polymer ?
#
loop_
_entity_poly.entity_id
_entity_poly.type
_entity_poly.pdbx_seq_one_letter_code
_entity_poly.pdbx_strand_id
1 'polypeptide(L)'
;MAIITMVTAIRVAINEREDPDIAIEASVERYVGRGILSTILSFETRLWMFVFCSKSIAFKQYLGDRHFSYHLKDGAQSTALGFIFIILLELPIVHLIVHFAWSSIAANIISFLSVLGLLFLVADCRSMSRRPISITSDKLIIRYGILSSKEIPLGDIRYVEKSSGHIRRQNKIKRYNHSGNPNVVVGL
;
A
#
# COMPACT_ATOMS: atom_id res chain seq x y z
N MET A 1 -4.89 -23.52 0.74
CA MET A 1 -3.48 -23.23 0.40
C MET A 1 -3.17 -21.73 0.47
N ALA A 2 -3.82 -20.86 -0.31
CA ALA A 2 -3.55 -19.41 -0.30
C ALA A 2 -3.63 -18.74 1.09
N ILE A 3 -4.68 -19.01 1.87
CA ILE A 3 -4.83 -18.44 3.23
C ILE A 3 -3.71 -18.91 4.18
N ILE A 4 -3.31 -20.18 4.09
CA ILE A 4 -2.22 -20.73 4.93
C ILE A 4 -0.90 -20.04 4.55
N THR A 5 -0.61 -19.92 3.25
CA THR A 5 0.55 -19.18 2.73
C THR A 5 0.55 -17.73 3.21
N MET A 6 -0.61 -17.08 3.22
CA MET A 6 -0.75 -15.70 3.68
C MET A 6 -0.47 -15.57 5.18
N VAL A 7 -1.06 -16.43 6.00
CA VAL A 7 -0.88 -16.42 7.45
C VAL A 7 0.56 -16.75 7.83
N THR A 8 1.19 -17.71 7.14
CA THR A 8 2.61 -18.01 7.37
C THR A 8 3.50 -16.85 6.94
N ALA A 9 3.26 -16.25 5.76
CA ALA A 9 4.00 -15.08 5.30
C ALA A 9 3.90 -13.90 6.27
N ILE A 10 2.70 -13.61 6.78
CA ILE A 10 2.49 -12.55 7.79
C ILE A 10 3.22 -12.88 9.09
N ARG A 11 3.15 -14.13 9.55
CA ARG A 11 3.83 -14.56 10.78
C ARG A 11 5.35 -14.43 10.66
N VAL A 12 5.92 -14.82 9.53
CA VAL A 12 7.35 -14.67 9.22
C VAL A 12 7.72 -13.19 9.19
N ALA A 13 6.97 -12.37 8.45
CA ALA A 13 7.22 -10.92 8.34
C ALA A 13 7.15 -10.16 9.67
N ILE A 14 6.39 -10.66 10.65
CA ILE A 14 6.28 -10.05 11.98
C ILE A 14 7.36 -10.56 12.94
N ASN A 15 7.71 -11.85 12.87
CA ASN A 15 8.61 -12.47 13.85
C ASN A 15 10.08 -12.39 13.46
N GLU A 16 10.38 -12.47 12.17
CA GLU A 16 11.73 -12.30 11.66
C GLU A 16 11.99 -10.81 11.52
N ARG A 17 13.12 -10.31 12.05
CA ARG A 17 13.51 -8.89 11.99
C ARG A 17 13.97 -8.48 10.58
N GLU A 18 13.42 -9.11 9.54
CA GLU A 18 13.67 -8.83 8.14
C GLU A 18 12.67 -7.81 7.60
N ASP A 19 12.96 -7.21 6.44
CA ASP A 19 12.03 -6.28 5.79
C ASP A 19 10.70 -7.01 5.49
N PRO A 20 9.55 -6.51 5.99
CA PRO A 20 8.26 -7.18 5.82
C PRO A 20 7.88 -7.41 4.35
N ASP A 21 8.28 -6.52 3.43
CA ASP A 21 7.95 -6.69 2.01
C ASP A 21 8.74 -7.85 1.40
N ILE A 22 10.03 -7.96 1.74
CA ILE A 22 10.90 -9.05 1.28
C ILE A 22 10.42 -10.38 1.87
N ALA A 23 10.08 -10.41 3.16
CA ALA A 23 9.58 -11.62 3.83
C ALA A 23 8.28 -12.15 3.19
N ILE A 24 7.35 -11.25 2.85
CA ILE A 24 6.10 -11.61 2.15
C ILE A 24 6.39 -12.15 0.76
N GLU A 25 7.19 -11.44 -0.03
CA GLU A 25 7.51 -11.82 -1.41
C GLU A 25 8.24 -13.16 -1.46
N ALA A 26 9.26 -13.37 -0.62
CA ALA A 26 9.99 -14.63 -0.52
C ALA A 26 9.08 -15.80 -0.11
N SER A 27 8.19 -15.57 0.89
CA SER A 27 7.24 -16.59 1.34
C SER A 27 6.25 -16.95 0.24
N VAL A 28 5.67 -15.96 -0.44
CA VAL A 28 4.69 -16.19 -1.52
C VAL A 28 5.33 -16.87 -2.72
N GLU A 29 6.51 -16.41 -3.16
CA GLU A 29 7.26 -17.02 -4.26
C GLU A 29 7.65 -18.47 -3.97
N ARG A 30 7.93 -18.82 -2.71
CA ARG A 30 8.26 -20.19 -2.30
C ARG A 30 7.12 -21.19 -2.55
N TYR A 31 5.86 -20.76 -2.40
CA TYR A 31 4.70 -21.67 -2.58
C TYR A 31 4.11 -21.62 -3.99
N VAL A 32 4.09 -20.45 -4.63
CA VAL A 32 3.37 -20.23 -5.90
C VAL A 32 4.33 -20.12 -7.10
N GLY A 33 5.64 -19.92 -6.85
CA GLY A 33 6.63 -19.63 -7.88
C GLY A 33 6.60 -18.16 -8.32
N ARG A 34 7.60 -17.73 -9.10
CA ARG A 34 7.67 -16.37 -9.65
C ARG A 34 6.66 -16.18 -10.78
N GLY A 35 5.81 -15.16 -10.67
CA GLY A 35 4.89 -14.81 -11.74
C GLY A 35 3.86 -13.73 -11.36
N ILE A 36 2.82 -13.61 -12.16
CA ILE A 36 1.72 -12.66 -11.90
C ILE A 36 0.96 -13.05 -10.62
N LEU A 37 0.77 -14.36 -10.40
CA LEU A 37 0.09 -14.87 -9.21
C LEU A 37 0.84 -14.55 -7.92
N SER A 38 2.19 -14.59 -7.92
CA SER A 38 2.96 -14.19 -6.74
C SER A 38 2.77 -12.70 -6.47
N THR A 39 2.76 -11.86 -7.49
CA THR A 39 2.54 -10.41 -7.33
C THR A 39 1.16 -10.12 -6.73
N ILE A 40 0.11 -10.78 -7.23
CA ILE A 40 -1.26 -10.62 -6.73
C ILE A 40 -1.35 -11.11 -5.28
N LEU A 41 -0.79 -12.30 -4.98
CA LEU A 41 -0.87 -12.87 -3.63
C LEU A 41 0.00 -12.11 -2.63
N SER A 42 1.13 -11.54 -3.04
CA SER A 42 1.95 -10.65 -2.20
C SER A 42 1.20 -9.36 -1.90
N PHE A 43 0.49 -8.80 -2.89
CA PHE A 43 -0.38 -7.64 -2.68
C PHE A 43 -1.52 -7.96 -1.71
N GLU A 44 -2.21 -9.08 -1.89
CA GLU A 44 -3.28 -9.53 -0.99
C GLU A 44 -2.75 -9.79 0.42
N THR A 45 -1.60 -10.45 0.55
CA THR A 45 -0.95 -10.70 1.84
C THR A 45 -0.61 -9.38 2.54
N ARG A 46 -0.06 -8.41 1.80
CA ARG A 46 0.26 -7.07 2.33
C ARG A 46 -0.99 -6.33 2.77
N LEU A 47 -2.07 -6.40 1.98
CA LEU A 47 -3.37 -5.83 2.31
C LEU A 47 -3.82 -6.32 3.70
N TRP A 48 -3.95 -7.64 3.86
CA TRP A 48 -4.42 -8.22 5.10
C TRP A 48 -3.46 -8.02 6.28
N MET A 49 -2.15 -7.99 6.02
CA MET A 49 -1.15 -7.65 7.02
C MET A 49 -1.40 -6.26 7.62
N PHE A 50 -1.69 -5.24 6.80
CA PHE A 50 -1.99 -3.90 7.31
C PHE A 50 -3.40 -3.76 7.90
N VAL A 51 -4.37 -4.57 7.45
CA VAL A 51 -5.70 -4.64 8.07
C VAL A 51 -5.63 -5.18 9.50
N PHE A 52 -4.90 -6.27 9.74
CA PHE A 52 -4.93 -6.96 11.05
C PHE A 52 -3.70 -6.70 11.91
N CYS A 53 -2.52 -6.59 11.32
CA CYS A 53 -1.23 -6.63 12.03
C CYS A 53 -0.40 -5.34 11.92
N SER A 54 -1.01 -4.23 11.46
CA SER A 54 -0.33 -2.93 11.29
C SER A 54 0.47 -2.47 12.51
N LYS A 55 0.01 -2.75 13.74
CA LYS A 55 0.68 -2.32 14.97
C LYS A 55 2.02 -3.01 15.20
N SER A 56 2.16 -4.25 14.72
CA SER A 56 3.35 -5.07 14.90
C SER A 56 4.49 -4.69 13.96
N ILE A 57 4.22 -3.87 12.95
CA ILE A 57 5.21 -3.45 11.95
C ILE A 57 5.86 -2.15 12.39
N ALA A 58 7.19 -2.16 12.50
CA ALA A 58 7.96 -0.98 12.83
C ALA A 58 8.53 -0.33 11.57
N PHE A 59 8.50 1.00 11.51
CA PHE A 59 9.10 1.79 10.43
C PHE A 59 10.60 1.49 10.23
N LYS A 60 11.30 1.13 11.31
CA LYS A 60 12.75 0.79 11.31
C LYS A 60 13.07 -0.61 10.81
N GLN A 61 12.06 -1.47 10.61
CA GLN A 61 12.26 -2.85 10.15
C GLN A 61 12.52 -2.91 8.64
N TYR A 62 12.17 -1.87 7.91
CA TYR A 62 12.36 -1.80 6.47
C TYR A 62 13.83 -1.60 6.12
N LEU A 63 14.25 -2.20 5.00
CA LEU A 63 15.61 -2.07 4.47
C LEU A 63 15.90 -0.62 4.08
N GLY A 64 17.08 -0.11 4.46
CA GLY A 64 17.53 1.25 4.18
C GLY A 64 18.45 1.80 5.26
N ASP A 65 19.45 2.58 4.87
CA ASP A 65 20.28 3.34 5.82
C ASP A 65 19.57 4.62 6.27
N ARG A 66 18.78 5.22 5.36
CA ARG A 66 17.98 6.41 5.61
C ARG A 66 16.53 6.17 5.23
N HIS A 67 15.62 6.60 6.08
CA HIS A 67 14.18 6.43 5.91
C HIS A 67 13.45 7.77 5.90
N PHE A 68 12.47 7.90 5.01
CA PHE A 68 11.66 9.09 4.83
C PHE A 68 10.17 8.72 4.91
N SER A 69 9.44 9.43 5.76
CA SER A 69 7.99 9.32 5.84
C SER A 69 7.32 10.23 4.80
N TYR A 70 6.19 9.80 4.26
CA TYR A 70 5.42 10.59 3.29
C TYR A 70 3.94 10.73 3.64
N HIS A 71 3.43 10.02 4.66
CA HIS A 71 2.00 10.01 5.02
C HIS A 71 1.43 11.37 5.46
N LEU A 72 2.26 12.22 6.08
CA LEU A 72 1.86 13.56 6.52
C LEU A 72 1.90 14.60 5.39
N LYS A 73 2.50 14.26 4.26
CA LYS A 73 2.65 15.19 3.14
C LYS A 73 1.28 15.46 2.50
N ASP A 74 0.98 16.75 2.34
CA ASP A 74 -0.20 17.26 1.65
C ASP A 74 -1.52 16.63 2.15
N GLY A 75 -1.56 16.28 3.44
CA GLY A 75 -2.72 15.69 4.10
C GLY A 75 -3.12 14.32 3.59
N ALA A 76 -2.23 13.57 2.90
CA ALA A 76 -2.57 12.29 2.28
C ALA A 76 -3.27 11.32 3.23
N GLN A 77 -2.73 11.12 4.43
CA GLN A 77 -3.33 10.25 5.43
C GLN A 77 -4.67 10.79 5.96
N SER A 78 -4.77 12.10 6.23
CA SER A 78 -6.01 12.73 6.71
C SER A 78 -7.13 12.62 5.67
N THR A 79 -6.81 12.80 4.38
CA THR A 79 -7.76 12.62 3.28
C THR A 79 -8.26 11.18 3.23
N ALA A 80 -7.36 10.19 3.34
CA ALA A 80 -7.74 8.77 3.36
C ALA A 80 -8.64 8.44 4.57
N LEU A 81 -8.31 8.95 5.76
CA LEU A 81 -9.14 8.80 6.96
C LEU A 81 -10.52 9.44 6.80
N GLY A 82 -10.60 10.60 6.14
CA GLY A 82 -11.87 11.26 5.82
C GLY A 82 -12.78 10.38 4.96
N PHE A 83 -12.26 9.78 3.88
CA PHE A 83 -13.02 8.85 3.06
C PHE A 83 -13.47 7.59 3.82
N ILE A 84 -12.59 7.02 4.65
CA ILE A 84 -12.93 5.87 5.51
C ILE A 84 -14.11 6.22 6.41
N PHE A 85 -14.09 7.39 7.03
CA PHE A 85 -15.17 7.85 7.92
C PHE A 85 -16.50 8.08 7.18
N ILE A 86 -16.45 8.72 6.01
CA ILE A 86 -17.65 8.94 5.16
C ILE A 86 -18.27 7.60 4.76
N ILE A 87 -17.46 6.65 4.26
CA ILE A 87 -17.93 5.34 3.83
C ILE A 87 -18.56 4.56 5.00
N LEU A 88 -17.97 4.64 6.19
CA LEU A 88 -18.53 3.99 7.39
C LEU A 88 -19.94 4.50 7.73
N LEU A 89 -20.20 5.80 7.54
CA LEU A 89 -21.52 6.38 7.78
C LEU A 89 -22.51 6.09 6.63
N GLU A 90 -22.02 6.14 5.39
CA GLU A 90 -22.83 5.95 4.19
C GLU A 90 -23.28 4.49 4.00
N LEU A 91 -22.40 3.53 4.27
CA LEU A 91 -22.63 2.10 4.01
C LEU A 91 -23.96 1.56 4.58
N PRO A 92 -24.32 1.77 5.86
CA PRO A 92 -25.60 1.30 6.38
C PRO A 92 -26.80 1.97 5.70
N ILE A 93 -26.70 3.26 5.36
CA ILE A 93 -27.77 4.02 4.70
C ILE A 93 -28.00 3.46 3.29
N VAL A 94 -26.92 3.31 2.51
CA VAL A 94 -26.98 2.77 1.15
C VAL A 94 -27.45 1.31 1.16
N HIS A 95 -27.01 0.49 2.12
CA HIS A 95 -27.49 -0.88 2.24
C HIS A 95 -29.00 -0.95 2.40
N LEU A 96 -29.56 -0.15 3.34
CA LEU A 96 -31.01 -0.11 3.57
C LEU A 96 -31.76 0.39 2.33
N ILE A 97 -31.28 1.46 1.70
CA ILE A 97 -31.89 2.00 0.48
C ILE A 97 -31.93 0.94 -0.62
N VAL A 98 -30.81 0.28 -0.92
CA VAL A 98 -30.77 -0.74 -1.98
C VAL A 98 -31.60 -1.97 -1.60
N HIS A 99 -31.60 -2.36 -0.33
CA HIS A 99 -32.33 -3.52 0.15
C HIS A 99 -33.84 -3.36 -0.09
N PHE A 100 -34.39 -2.18 0.21
CA PHE A 100 -35.82 -1.90 0.08
C PHE A 100 -36.23 -1.35 -1.29
N ALA A 101 -35.38 -0.57 -1.96
CA ALA A 101 -35.71 0.05 -3.25
C ALA A 101 -35.43 -0.85 -4.45
N TRP A 102 -34.56 -1.86 -4.31
CA TRP A 102 -34.16 -2.70 -5.45
C TRP A 102 -34.19 -4.20 -5.15
N SER A 103 -33.32 -4.70 -4.27
CA SER A 103 -33.26 -6.14 -3.93
C SER A 103 -32.32 -6.37 -2.74
N SER A 104 -32.70 -7.34 -1.90
CA SER A 104 -31.84 -7.82 -0.80
C SER A 104 -30.54 -8.43 -1.30
N ILE A 105 -30.55 -9.15 -2.43
CA ILE A 105 -29.34 -9.76 -3.02
C ILE A 105 -28.40 -8.67 -3.51
N ALA A 106 -28.92 -7.68 -4.23
CA ALA A 106 -28.13 -6.54 -4.71
C ALA A 106 -27.50 -5.77 -3.55
N ALA A 107 -28.26 -5.51 -2.49
CA ALA A 107 -27.77 -4.84 -1.29
C ALA A 107 -26.61 -5.60 -0.63
N ASN A 108 -26.72 -6.92 -0.49
CA ASN A 108 -25.66 -7.74 0.07
C ASN A 108 -24.38 -7.72 -0.77
N ILE A 109 -24.50 -7.84 -2.10
CA ILE A 109 -23.34 -7.78 -3.00
C ILE A 109 -22.64 -6.42 -2.93
N ILE A 110 -23.42 -5.33 -3.02
CA ILE A 110 -22.89 -3.96 -2.98
C ILE A 110 -22.24 -3.66 -1.63
N SER A 111 -22.88 -4.05 -0.53
CA SER A 111 -22.31 -3.86 0.80
C SER A 111 -21.06 -4.70 1.02
N PHE A 112 -21.03 -5.94 0.55
CA PHE A 112 -19.82 -6.77 0.62
C PHE A 112 -18.66 -6.12 -0.15
N LEU A 113 -18.91 -5.65 -1.38
CA LEU A 113 -17.88 -4.95 -2.17
C LEU A 113 -17.43 -3.63 -1.52
N SER A 114 -18.36 -2.91 -0.89
CA SER A 114 -18.07 -1.68 -0.15
C SER A 114 -17.20 -1.95 1.08
N VAL A 115 -17.48 -3.02 1.83
CA VAL A 115 -16.64 -3.47 2.95
C VAL A 115 -15.24 -3.83 2.46
N LEU A 116 -15.11 -4.56 1.34
CA LEU A 116 -13.79 -4.87 0.76
C LEU A 116 -13.02 -3.59 0.37
N GLY A 117 -13.69 -2.63 -0.27
CA GLY A 117 -13.11 -1.33 -0.60
C GLY A 117 -12.68 -0.54 0.65
N LEU A 118 -13.49 -0.57 1.71
CA LEU A 118 -13.16 0.04 2.99
C LEU A 118 -11.92 -0.60 3.63
N LEU A 119 -11.83 -1.94 3.64
CA LEU A 119 -10.66 -2.66 4.13
C LEU A 119 -9.39 -2.30 3.33
N PHE A 120 -9.52 -2.16 2.01
CA PHE A 120 -8.44 -1.67 1.15
C PHE A 120 -7.97 -0.27 1.55
N LEU A 121 -8.90 0.68 1.74
CA LEU A 121 -8.54 2.04 2.17
C LEU A 121 -7.87 2.07 3.55
N VAL A 122 -8.37 1.27 4.49
CA VAL A 122 -7.79 1.16 5.84
C VAL A 122 -6.36 0.62 5.77
N ALA A 123 -6.12 -0.42 4.97
CA ALA A 123 -4.79 -0.99 4.77
C ALA A 123 -3.84 0.02 4.12
N ASP A 124 -4.29 0.68 3.06
CA ASP A 124 -3.51 1.71 2.36
C ASP A 124 -3.14 2.85 3.31
N CYS A 125 -4.11 3.41 4.03
CA CYS A 125 -3.90 4.46 5.02
C CYS A 125 -2.88 4.07 6.12
N ARG A 126 -2.93 2.83 6.61
CA ARG A 126 -1.97 2.33 7.62
C ARG A 126 -0.58 2.09 7.03
N SER A 127 -0.52 1.56 5.81
CA SER A 127 0.73 1.29 5.11
C SER A 127 1.53 2.57 4.84
N MET A 128 0.86 3.69 4.51
CA MET A 128 1.53 4.98 4.28
C MET A 128 2.35 5.45 5.50
N SER A 129 1.83 5.20 6.71
CA SER A 129 2.49 5.63 7.95
C SER A 129 3.65 4.71 8.34
N ARG A 130 3.57 3.44 7.94
CA ARG A 130 4.48 2.38 8.40
C ARG A 130 5.57 2.03 7.38
N ARG A 131 5.32 2.22 6.08
CA ARG A 131 6.26 1.90 4.99
C ARG A 131 7.07 3.13 4.57
N PRO A 132 8.35 3.25 4.96
CA PRO A 132 9.23 4.33 4.52
C PRO A 132 9.62 4.22 3.05
N ILE A 133 9.87 5.38 2.44
CA ILE A 133 10.81 5.47 1.32
C ILE A 133 12.21 5.37 1.92
N SER A 134 13.03 4.46 1.39
CA SER A 134 14.36 4.20 1.93
C SER A 134 15.46 4.47 0.91
N ILE A 135 16.64 4.84 1.39
CA ILE A 135 17.87 4.90 0.60
C ILE A 135 18.88 3.96 1.24
N THR A 136 19.44 3.04 0.46
CA THR A 136 20.60 2.22 0.82
C THR A 136 21.87 2.79 0.18
N SER A 137 23.01 2.14 0.38
CA SER A 137 24.28 2.48 -0.28
C SER A 137 24.23 2.43 -1.80
N ASP A 138 23.35 1.60 -2.38
CA ASP A 138 23.32 1.25 -3.81
C ASP A 138 21.99 1.55 -4.51
N LYS A 139 20.87 1.67 -3.78
CA LYS A 139 19.53 1.86 -4.37
C LYS A 139 18.61 2.79 -3.57
N LEU A 140 17.68 3.40 -4.30
CA LEU A 140 16.52 4.11 -3.78
C LEU A 140 15.32 3.15 -3.83
N ILE A 141 14.69 2.91 -2.68
CA ILE A 141 13.52 2.03 -2.54
C ILE A 141 12.28 2.89 -2.28
N ILE A 142 11.43 3.01 -3.31
CA ILE A 142 10.17 3.74 -3.25
C ILE A 142 9.06 2.76 -2.85
N ARG A 143 8.53 2.93 -1.64
CA ARG A 143 7.37 2.21 -1.13
C ARG A 143 6.18 3.15 -1.12
N TYR A 144 5.07 2.74 -1.74
CA TYR A 144 3.92 3.61 -1.93
C TYR A 144 2.62 2.86 -1.62
N GLY A 145 1.96 3.25 -0.53
CA GLY A 145 0.72 2.61 -0.08
C GLY A 145 0.91 1.12 0.16
N ILE A 146 -0.03 0.29 -0.29
CA ILE A 146 0.10 -1.19 -0.30
C ILE A 146 0.66 -1.75 -1.62
N LEU A 147 1.04 -0.89 -2.58
CA LEU A 147 1.60 -1.34 -3.85
C LEU A 147 3.02 -1.91 -3.66
N SER A 148 3.44 -2.73 -4.62
CA SER A 148 4.79 -3.29 -4.65
C SER A 148 5.84 -2.18 -4.65
N SER A 149 6.94 -2.46 -3.95
CA SER A 149 8.08 -1.56 -3.86
C SER A 149 8.74 -1.40 -5.22
N LYS A 150 9.23 -0.20 -5.52
CA LYS A 150 10.06 0.04 -6.69
C LYS A 150 11.48 0.35 -6.26
N GLU A 151 12.42 -0.43 -6.73
CA GLU A 151 13.85 -0.21 -6.52
C GLU A 151 14.45 0.51 -7.73
N ILE A 152 15.28 1.50 -7.47
CA ILE A 152 16.00 2.28 -8.48
C ILE A 152 17.48 2.28 -8.05
N PRO A 153 18.39 1.64 -8.82
CA PRO A 153 19.83 1.74 -8.56
C PRO A 153 20.27 3.21 -8.56
N LEU A 154 21.08 3.62 -7.59
CA LEU A 154 21.59 4.99 -7.52
C LEU A 154 22.48 5.34 -8.72
N GLY A 155 23.14 4.35 -9.31
CA GLY A 155 23.92 4.51 -10.55
C GLY A 155 23.08 4.86 -11.78
N ASP A 156 21.78 4.54 -11.78
CA ASP A 156 20.88 4.88 -12.88
C ASP A 156 20.33 6.31 -12.76
N ILE A 157 20.55 6.99 -11.63
CA ILE A 157 20.02 8.33 -11.40
C ILE A 157 20.93 9.36 -12.08
N ARG A 158 20.41 10.00 -13.14
CA ARG A 158 21.12 11.05 -13.88
C ARG A 158 21.10 12.40 -13.17
N TYR A 159 19.96 12.75 -12.57
CA TYR A 159 19.80 14.00 -11.85
C TYR A 159 18.67 13.91 -10.81
N VAL A 160 18.74 14.79 -9.81
CA VAL A 160 17.74 14.96 -8.77
C VAL A 160 17.45 16.44 -8.60
N GLU A 161 16.18 16.83 -8.77
CA GLU A 161 15.75 18.22 -8.68
C GLU A 161 14.56 18.37 -7.74
N LYS A 162 14.44 19.55 -7.12
CA LYS A 162 13.23 19.88 -6.38
C LYS A 162 12.09 20.12 -7.37
N SER A 163 10.96 19.47 -7.12
CA SER A 163 9.76 19.67 -7.93
C SER A 163 9.22 21.09 -7.77
N SER A 164 8.95 21.76 -8.89
CA SER A 164 8.46 23.14 -8.95
C SER A 164 6.93 23.25 -8.90
N GLY A 165 6.22 22.16 -8.62
CA GLY A 165 4.77 22.18 -8.40
C GLY A 165 4.04 21.02 -9.09
N HIS A 166 2.94 21.34 -9.76
CA HIS A 166 2.08 20.33 -10.37
C HIS A 166 2.73 19.71 -11.60
N ILE A 167 2.96 18.40 -11.55
CA ILE A 167 3.49 17.63 -12.68
C ILE A 167 2.31 16.97 -13.42
N ARG A 168 2.09 17.33 -14.68
CA ARG A 168 1.04 16.72 -15.53
C ARG A 168 1.30 15.22 -15.75
N ARG A 169 0.24 14.41 -15.83
CA ARG A 169 0.36 12.98 -16.21
C ARG A 169 0.91 12.85 -17.62
N GLN A 170 1.95 12.04 -17.79
CA GLN A 170 2.56 11.72 -19.08
C GLN A 170 3.07 10.27 -19.06
N ASN A 171 3.16 9.61 -20.22
CA ASN A 171 3.53 8.19 -20.30
C ASN A 171 4.91 7.87 -19.71
N LYS A 172 5.88 8.79 -19.87
CA LYS A 172 7.25 8.64 -19.36
C LYS A 172 7.44 9.08 -17.91
N ILE A 173 6.37 9.59 -17.27
CA ILE A 173 6.44 10.13 -15.91
C ILE A 173 5.60 9.27 -14.96
N LYS A 174 6.25 8.68 -13.96
CA LYS A 174 5.57 8.01 -12.84
C LYS A 174 5.58 8.94 -11.64
N ARG A 175 4.41 9.14 -11.04
CA ARG A 175 4.21 10.03 -9.89
C ARG A 175 3.88 9.18 -8.67
N TYR A 176 4.65 9.35 -7.61
CA TYR A 176 4.51 8.65 -6.33
C TYR A 176 4.06 9.64 -5.25
N ASN A 177 2.88 10.24 -5.45
CA ASN A 177 2.27 11.17 -4.50
C ASN A 177 0.78 10.84 -4.32
N HIS A 178 0.36 10.61 -3.08
CA HIS A 178 -1.05 10.33 -2.75
C HIS A 178 -1.91 11.58 -2.87
N SER A 179 -1.36 12.71 -2.47
CA SER A 179 -2.00 14.02 -2.51
C SER A 179 -0.99 15.08 -2.93
N GLY A 180 -1.50 16.25 -3.34
CA GLY A 180 -0.70 17.42 -3.65
C GLY A 180 0.32 17.23 -4.77
N ASN A 181 1.53 17.77 -4.56
CA ASN A 181 2.58 17.81 -5.58
C ASN A 181 3.80 17.00 -5.13
N PRO A 182 4.49 16.27 -6.03
CA PRO A 182 5.75 15.63 -5.69
C PRO A 182 6.76 16.63 -5.12
N ASN A 183 7.64 16.19 -4.21
CA ASN A 183 8.71 17.04 -3.66
C ASN A 183 9.96 17.06 -4.55
N VAL A 184 10.23 15.94 -5.21
CA VAL A 184 11.49 15.66 -5.91
C VAL A 184 11.19 15.01 -7.25
N VAL A 185 11.96 15.38 -8.26
CA VAL A 185 12.01 14.74 -9.57
C VAL A 185 13.33 13.99 -9.66
N VAL A 186 13.24 12.72 -10.05
CA VAL A 186 14.40 11.84 -10.26
C VAL A 186 14.43 11.45 -11.73
N GLY A 187 15.49 11.85 -12.43
CA GLY A 187 15.75 11.47 -13.81
C GLY A 187 16.54 10.18 -13.87
N LEU A 188 16.04 9.20 -14.63
CA LEU A 188 16.71 7.93 -14.96
C LEU A 188 17.30 7.99 -16.38
#